data_AF-A0A812J477-F1
#
_entry.id   AF-A0A812J477-F1
#
_cell.length_a   1.000
_cell.length_b   1.000
_cell.length_c   1.000
_cell.angle_alpha   90.00
_cell.angle_beta   90.00
_cell.angle_gamma   90.00
#
_symmetry.space_group_name_H-M   'P 1'
#
loop_
_entity.id
_entity.type
_entity.pdbx_description
1 polymer ?
#
loop_
_entity_poly.entity_id
_entity_poly.type
_entity_poly.pdbx_seq_one_letter_code
_entity_poly.pdbx_strand_id
1 'polypeptide(L)'
;MQSLGLKVGILDADIYGPSLPAMIPPDAIEKVYASESGGIIPLQYEGAPLMSAGFLRPGDFAAVRGPMASAMVQQMLTTTEWGDLDVLLIDMPPGTGDIHLTVAQQAKVDAAIVVTTPQVLSLVDVEKGIRDLAGWGLSVWNLRLLMLAWQKSSETLAQTPKAERMFDQASSGQFHRCSLLKPGYKAHLEQYVHGQVKIPTVAIVENMSFFVCNSCGAQHEVFQRGAGEKLAQDFGIQRVFRFPLDSALSRPGLPYVLATSEGGSMDEFRRLAAGAMAALEELRTRFQPGLRLEVNGALLILKTSENQEMAIPAREVLLECRSAKMRDEFTGKRLFREEDIPQNVVATKVSTAGRYAVNIDWSNSHKSLFSYDLLAQVAEASGQVWHAATASE
;
A
#
# COMPACT_ATOMS: atom_id res chain seq x y z
N MET A 1 12.53 13.09 -9.62
CA MET A 1 12.30 13.66 -8.27
C MET A 1 13.43 14.58 -7.85
N GLN A 2 14.72 14.21 -7.96
CA GLN A 2 15.85 15.13 -7.70
C GLN A 2 15.79 16.43 -8.53
N SER A 3 15.32 16.38 -9.79
CA SER A 3 15.11 17.57 -10.62
C SER A 3 14.07 18.56 -10.07
N LEU A 4 13.27 18.15 -9.09
CA LEU A 4 12.34 19.00 -8.34
C LEU A 4 12.97 19.59 -7.07
N GLY A 5 14.27 19.37 -6.84
CA GLY A 5 15.01 19.84 -5.67
C GLY A 5 14.93 18.93 -4.44
N LEU A 6 14.38 17.72 -4.57
CA LEU A 6 14.19 16.78 -3.46
C LEU A 6 15.45 15.93 -3.19
N LYS A 7 15.74 15.67 -1.92
CA LYS A 7 16.71 14.67 -1.47
C LYS A 7 16.08 13.28 -1.55
N VAL A 8 16.60 12.43 -2.42
CA VAL A 8 15.99 11.13 -2.75
C VAL A 8 16.96 10.00 -2.45
N GLY A 9 16.52 9.01 -1.68
CA GLY A 9 17.21 7.72 -1.52
C GLY A 9 16.49 6.60 -2.26
N ILE A 10 17.23 5.55 -2.61
CA ILE A 10 16.68 4.36 -3.28
C ILE A 10 17.09 3.11 -2.51
N LEU A 11 16.09 2.33 -2.11
CA LEU A 11 16.25 0.99 -1.55
C LEU A 11 15.74 -0.04 -2.55
N ASP A 12 16.60 -0.94 -2.96
CA ASP A 12 16.25 -2.17 -3.67
C ASP A 12 15.90 -3.26 -2.64
N ALA A 13 14.60 -3.54 -2.50
CA ALA A 13 14.08 -4.57 -1.61
C ALA A 13 13.90 -5.92 -2.33
N ASP A 14 14.19 -6.02 -3.63
CA ASP A 14 14.19 -7.30 -4.35
C ASP A 14 15.52 -8.05 -4.07
N ILE A 15 15.47 -8.89 -3.03
CA ILE A 15 16.61 -9.71 -2.63
C ILE A 15 16.94 -10.80 -3.67
N TYR A 16 15.94 -11.28 -4.42
CA TYR A 16 16.12 -12.44 -5.31
C TYR A 16 16.68 -12.05 -6.67
N GLY A 17 16.36 -10.84 -7.14
CA GLY A 17 16.84 -10.29 -8.39
C GLY A 17 17.24 -8.81 -8.25
N PRO A 18 18.24 -8.47 -7.43
CA PRO A 18 18.60 -7.08 -7.20
C PRO A 18 19.02 -6.40 -8.51
N SER A 19 18.28 -5.37 -8.90
CA SER A 19 18.43 -4.70 -10.19
C SER A 19 19.37 -3.48 -10.10
N LEU A 20 19.43 -2.83 -8.94
CA LEU A 20 20.13 -1.57 -8.72
C LEU A 20 21.65 -1.64 -9.01
N PRO A 21 22.39 -2.71 -8.65
CA PRO A 21 23.81 -2.82 -8.99
C PRO A 21 24.08 -2.87 -10.50
N ALA A 22 23.16 -3.39 -11.30
CA ALA A 22 23.30 -3.44 -12.76
C ALA A 22 22.98 -2.10 -13.44
N MET A 23 22.32 -1.17 -12.73
CA MET A 23 21.93 0.13 -13.26
C MET A 23 23.03 1.18 -13.16
N ILE A 24 24.08 0.96 -12.36
CA ILE A 24 25.18 1.92 -12.17
C ILE A 24 26.53 1.36 -12.67
N PRO A 25 27.51 2.21 -12.99
CA PRO A 25 28.80 1.76 -13.49
C PRO A 25 29.51 0.86 -12.46
N PRO A 26 30.10 -0.29 -12.85
CA PRO A 26 30.77 -1.19 -11.89
C PRO A 26 31.92 -0.53 -11.13
N ASP A 27 32.59 0.45 -11.74
CA ASP A 27 33.65 1.26 -11.14
C ASP A 27 33.12 2.28 -10.12
N ALA A 28 31.83 2.63 -10.18
CA ALA A 28 31.16 3.45 -9.18
C ALA A 28 30.71 2.66 -7.94
N ILE A 29 30.76 1.32 -7.97
CA ILE A 29 30.40 0.48 -6.82
C ILE A 29 31.59 0.39 -5.88
N GLU A 30 31.67 1.34 -4.94
CA GLU A 30 32.58 1.24 -3.80
C GLU A 30 32.08 0.20 -2.79
N LYS A 31 32.98 -0.28 -1.93
CA LYS A 31 32.58 -1.19 -0.86
C LYS A 31 31.62 -0.46 0.08
N VAL A 32 30.48 -1.08 0.37
CA VAL A 32 29.60 -0.62 1.44
C VAL A 32 30.33 -0.77 2.76
N TYR A 33 30.51 0.31 3.50
CA TYR A 33 31.20 0.32 4.77
C TYR A 33 30.22 0.15 5.92
N ALA A 34 30.63 -0.62 6.93
CA ALA A 34 30.01 -0.50 8.25
C ALA A 34 30.39 0.87 8.81
N SER A 35 29.41 1.62 9.30
CA SER A 35 29.67 2.89 9.98
C SER A 35 30.31 2.66 11.34
N GLU A 36 30.89 3.72 11.91
CA GLU A 36 31.44 3.68 13.28
C GLU A 36 30.38 3.33 14.34
N SER A 37 29.10 3.57 14.02
CA SER A 37 27.95 3.27 14.88
C SER A 37 27.45 1.82 14.76
N GLY A 38 28.02 1.04 13.82
CA GLY A 38 27.56 -0.32 13.49
C GLY A 38 26.40 -0.36 12.48
N GLY A 39 26.05 0.78 11.87
CA GLY A 39 25.10 0.89 10.78
C GLY A 39 25.71 0.61 9.41
N ILE A 40 24.91 0.76 8.35
CA ILE A 40 25.33 0.57 6.96
C ILE A 40 25.39 1.93 6.26
N ILE A 41 26.55 2.32 5.73
CA ILE A 41 26.66 3.54 4.92
C ILE A 41 26.18 3.22 3.50
N PRO A 42 25.10 3.83 2.99
CA PRO A 42 24.62 3.56 1.64
C PRO A 42 25.61 4.04 0.59
N LEU A 43 25.62 3.37 -0.57
CA LEU A 43 26.44 3.78 -1.71
C LEU A 43 25.95 5.14 -2.22
N GLN A 44 26.85 6.10 -2.40
CA GLN A 44 26.50 7.40 -2.95
C GLN A 44 26.73 7.41 -4.47
N TYR A 45 25.70 7.74 -5.23
CA TYR A 45 25.80 7.89 -6.67
C TYR A 45 24.94 9.06 -7.15
N GLU A 46 25.54 10.01 -7.87
CA GLU A 46 24.84 11.20 -8.40
C GLU A 46 23.99 11.95 -7.35
N GLY A 47 24.53 12.04 -6.13
CA GLY A 47 23.89 12.72 -4.99
C GLY A 47 22.71 11.98 -4.37
N ALA A 48 22.50 10.69 -4.69
CA ALA A 48 21.50 9.84 -4.08
C ALA A 48 22.14 8.69 -3.27
N PRO A 49 21.72 8.46 -2.01
CA PRO A 49 22.06 7.23 -1.29
C PRO A 49 21.29 6.04 -1.87
N LEU A 50 22.03 4.99 -2.23
CA LEU A 50 21.55 3.75 -2.81
C LEU A 50 21.83 2.57 -1.87
N MET A 51 20.86 1.70 -1.67
CA MET A 51 21.01 0.45 -0.93
C MET A 51 20.39 -0.72 -1.69
N SER A 52 21.11 -1.83 -1.75
CA SER A 52 20.67 -3.09 -2.36
C SER A 52 21.43 -4.23 -1.71
N ALA A 53 20.79 -5.41 -1.62
CA ALA A 53 21.46 -6.63 -1.18
C ALA A 53 22.68 -6.95 -2.07
N GLY A 54 22.61 -6.61 -3.36
CA GLY A 54 23.70 -6.80 -4.30
C GLY A 54 24.97 -5.99 -4.01
N PHE A 55 24.86 -4.88 -3.25
CA PHE A 55 26.02 -4.12 -2.79
C PHE A 55 26.69 -4.74 -1.54
N LEU A 56 25.89 -5.37 -0.67
CA LEU A 56 26.39 -6.00 0.56
C LEU A 56 27.12 -7.31 0.26
N ARG A 57 26.63 -8.07 -0.73
CA ARG A 57 27.22 -9.34 -1.11
C ARG A 57 27.14 -9.55 -2.62
N PRO A 58 28.25 -9.42 -3.37
CA PRO A 58 28.27 -9.85 -4.76
C PRO A 58 28.13 -11.38 -4.83
N GLY A 59 27.14 -11.88 -5.59
CA GLY A 59 26.92 -13.32 -5.76
C GLY A 59 25.47 -13.70 -6.08
N ASP A 60 25.22 -15.01 -6.17
CA ASP A 60 23.90 -15.57 -6.46
C ASP A 60 23.01 -15.58 -5.20
N PHE A 61 21.86 -14.90 -5.30
CA PHE A 61 20.86 -14.83 -4.23
C PHE A 61 19.79 -15.94 -4.33
N ALA A 62 19.85 -16.82 -5.35
CA ALA A 62 18.87 -17.90 -5.55
C ALA A 62 18.81 -18.88 -4.36
N ALA A 63 19.88 -18.99 -3.57
CA ALA A 63 19.93 -19.83 -2.38
C ALA A 63 19.38 -19.16 -1.09
N VAL A 64 19.06 -17.85 -1.13
CA VAL A 64 18.52 -17.12 0.03
C VAL A 64 17.09 -17.58 0.28
N ARG A 65 16.80 -17.97 1.53
CA ARG A 65 15.46 -18.41 1.95
C ARG A 65 14.64 -17.24 2.50
N GLY A 66 13.31 -17.32 2.40
CA GLY A 66 12.36 -16.26 2.79
C GLY A 66 12.68 -15.54 4.11
N PRO A 67 12.87 -16.25 5.25
CA PRO A 67 13.19 -15.59 6.52
C PRO A 67 14.50 -14.80 6.51
N MET A 68 15.50 -15.28 5.74
CA MET A 68 16.77 -14.58 5.57
C MET A 68 16.60 -13.35 4.68
N ALA A 69 15.80 -13.45 3.60
CA ALA A 69 15.49 -12.31 2.74
C ALA A 69 14.75 -11.21 3.52
N SER A 70 13.73 -11.56 4.30
CA SER A 70 13.03 -10.60 5.18
C SER A 70 13.97 -9.95 6.20
N ALA A 71 14.86 -10.72 6.83
CA ALA A 71 15.84 -10.18 7.76
C ALA A 71 16.82 -9.20 7.09
N MET A 72 17.26 -9.49 5.86
CA MET A 72 18.11 -8.59 5.08
C MET A 72 17.38 -7.29 4.72
N VAL A 73 16.13 -7.36 4.25
CA VAL A 73 15.32 -6.17 3.96
C VAL A 73 15.11 -5.33 5.22
N GLN A 74 14.78 -5.97 6.35
CA GLN A 74 14.63 -5.29 7.64
C GLN A 74 15.93 -4.59 8.06
N GLN A 75 17.08 -5.27 7.93
CA GLN A 75 18.37 -4.67 8.22
C GLN A 75 18.63 -3.46 7.32
N MET A 76 18.44 -3.57 6.00
CA MET A 76 18.64 -2.46 5.07
C MET A 76 17.71 -1.27 5.34
N LEU A 77 16.47 -1.52 5.79
CA LEU A 77 15.54 -0.45 6.17
C LEU A 77 15.95 0.26 7.46
N THR A 78 16.39 -0.49 8.47
CA THR A 78 16.53 0.03 9.85
C THR A 78 17.94 0.45 10.22
N THR A 79 18.95 -0.13 9.57
CA THR A 79 20.37 0.10 9.93
C THR A 79 21.12 0.94 8.90
N THR A 80 20.53 1.22 7.74
CA THR A 80 21.14 2.09 6.74
C THR A 80 21.07 3.55 7.17
N GLU A 81 22.21 4.23 7.11
CA GLU A 81 22.34 5.65 7.45
C GLU A 81 21.93 6.51 6.24
N TRP A 82 20.61 6.62 6.03
CA TRP A 82 20.03 7.35 4.89
C TRP A 82 20.29 8.86 4.90
N GLY A 83 20.57 9.44 6.07
CA GLY A 83 20.64 10.88 6.26
C GLY A 83 19.28 11.57 6.13
N ASP A 84 19.30 12.88 5.87
CA ASP A 84 18.07 13.67 5.67
C ASP A 84 17.54 13.48 4.25
N LEU A 85 16.46 12.72 4.10
CA LEU A 85 15.76 12.50 2.84
C LEU A 85 14.36 13.11 2.86
N ASP A 86 13.94 13.66 1.72
CA ASP A 86 12.55 14.05 1.49
C ASP A 86 11.72 12.85 1.02
N VAL A 87 12.34 11.95 0.25
CA VAL A 87 11.71 10.76 -0.33
C VAL A 87 12.66 9.57 -0.27
N LEU A 88 12.16 8.42 0.18
CA LEU A 88 12.80 7.12 0.01
C LEU A 88 11.97 6.28 -0.97
N LEU A 89 12.53 5.97 -2.13
CA LEU A 89 11.94 5.04 -3.09
C LEU A 89 12.33 3.62 -2.71
N ILE A 90 11.34 2.72 -2.62
CA ILE A 90 11.57 1.31 -2.32
C ILE A 90 11.14 0.49 -3.53
N ASP A 91 12.10 -0.13 -4.21
CA ASP A 91 11.85 -1.07 -5.30
C ASP A 91 11.44 -2.41 -4.71
N MET A 92 10.16 -2.74 -4.87
CA MET A 92 9.56 -3.93 -4.28
C MET A 92 9.72 -5.12 -5.23
N PRO A 93 9.99 -6.33 -4.71
CA PRO A 93 9.99 -7.53 -5.57
C PRO A 93 8.62 -7.71 -6.24
N PRO A 94 8.56 -8.42 -7.38
CA PRO A 94 7.29 -8.73 -8.01
C PRO A 94 6.45 -9.69 -7.14
N GLY A 95 5.13 -9.55 -7.24
CA GLY A 95 4.18 -10.44 -6.58
C GLY A 95 3.72 -9.98 -5.20
N THR A 96 3.44 -10.92 -4.31
CA THR A 96 2.75 -10.70 -3.02
C THR A 96 3.41 -11.49 -1.89
N GLY A 97 4.74 -11.55 -1.89
CA GLY A 97 5.53 -12.36 -0.95
C GLY A 97 5.78 -11.71 0.42
N ASP A 98 6.48 -12.43 1.30
CA ASP A 98 6.78 -12.02 2.69
C ASP A 98 7.56 -10.69 2.80
N ILE A 99 8.31 -10.33 1.75
CA ILE A 99 9.03 -9.05 1.68
C ILE A 99 8.05 -7.87 1.68
N HIS A 100 6.89 -7.98 1.01
CA HIS A 100 5.88 -6.91 1.01
C HIS A 100 5.36 -6.62 2.40
N LEU A 101 5.02 -7.67 3.15
CA LEU A 101 4.59 -7.54 4.54
C LEU A 101 5.71 -6.98 5.41
N THR A 102 6.95 -7.44 5.20
CA THR A 102 8.11 -6.95 5.96
C THR A 102 8.31 -5.45 5.75
N VAL A 103 8.35 -4.98 4.50
CA VAL A 103 8.48 -3.55 4.19
C VAL A 103 7.30 -2.79 4.76
N ALA A 104 6.08 -3.27 4.57
CA ALA A 104 4.87 -2.58 5.01
C ALA A 104 4.74 -2.50 6.56
N GLN A 105 5.33 -3.45 7.30
CA GLN A 105 5.36 -3.45 8.76
C GLN A 105 6.52 -2.61 9.33
N GLN A 106 7.67 -2.61 8.67
CA GLN A 106 8.90 -1.96 9.17
C GLN A 106 9.01 -0.51 8.68
N ALA A 107 8.64 -0.26 7.43
CA ALA A 107 8.58 1.06 6.83
C ALA A 107 7.16 1.61 6.88
N LYS A 108 7.02 2.86 7.32
CA LYS A 108 5.76 3.61 7.17
C LYS A 108 5.67 4.08 5.73
N VAL A 109 5.16 3.23 4.84
CA VAL A 109 5.00 3.55 3.43
C VAL A 109 3.83 4.52 3.27
N ASP A 110 4.12 5.74 2.79
CA ASP A 110 3.10 6.80 2.62
C ASP A 110 2.18 6.54 1.41
N ALA A 111 2.73 5.98 0.33
CA ALA A 111 1.99 5.67 -0.89
C ALA A 111 2.70 4.63 -1.75
N ALA A 112 1.95 4.04 -2.68
CA ALA A 112 2.45 3.11 -3.67
C ALA A 112 2.24 3.63 -5.11
N ILE A 113 3.22 3.38 -5.96
CA ILE A 113 3.12 3.51 -7.42
C ILE A 113 3.12 2.10 -7.98
N VAL A 114 2.15 1.79 -8.82
CA VAL A 114 1.99 0.47 -9.41
C VAL A 114 2.53 0.49 -10.83
N VAL A 115 3.42 -0.45 -11.15
CA VAL A 115 3.98 -0.61 -12.50
C VAL A 115 3.36 -1.85 -13.14
N THR A 116 2.86 -1.71 -14.37
CA THR A 116 2.22 -2.78 -15.15
C THR A 116 2.64 -2.72 -16.61
N THR A 117 2.22 -3.69 -17.42
CA THR A 117 2.26 -3.62 -18.89
C THR A 117 0.83 -3.71 -19.44
N PRO A 118 0.55 -3.31 -20.69
CA PRO A 118 -0.82 -3.35 -21.22
C PRO A 118 -1.30 -4.77 -21.57
N GLN A 119 -0.50 -5.79 -21.27
CA GLN A 119 -0.90 -7.18 -21.42
C GLN A 119 -1.96 -7.53 -20.38
N VAL A 120 -3.04 -8.18 -20.83
CA VAL A 120 -4.17 -8.56 -19.95
C VAL A 120 -3.72 -9.47 -18.80
N LEU A 121 -2.68 -10.29 -19.01
CA LEU A 121 -2.12 -11.16 -17.97
C LEU A 121 -1.47 -10.39 -16.83
N SER A 122 -0.73 -9.30 -17.11
CA SER A 122 -0.09 -8.50 -16.06
C SER A 122 -1.09 -7.69 -15.22
N LEU A 123 -2.29 -7.43 -15.75
CA LEU A 123 -3.35 -6.77 -14.98
C LEU A 123 -3.84 -7.62 -13.81
N VAL A 124 -3.85 -8.95 -13.92
CA VAL A 124 -4.33 -9.83 -12.86
C VAL A 124 -3.42 -9.76 -11.64
N ASP A 125 -2.11 -9.76 -11.85
CA ASP A 125 -1.11 -9.63 -10.79
C ASP A 125 -1.16 -8.24 -10.14
N VAL A 126 -1.40 -7.22 -10.94
CA VAL A 126 -1.49 -5.82 -10.51
C VAL A 126 -2.78 -5.54 -9.72
N GLU A 127 -3.92 -6.05 -10.16
CA GLU A 127 -5.17 -6.00 -9.39
C GLU A 127 -4.99 -6.63 -8.01
N LYS A 128 -4.29 -7.77 -7.95
CA LYS A 128 -3.97 -8.44 -6.69
C LYS A 128 -3.10 -7.55 -5.81
N GLY A 129 -2.02 -7.00 -6.36
CA GLY A 129 -1.12 -6.07 -5.66
C GLY A 129 -1.83 -4.83 -5.10
N ILE A 130 -2.71 -4.19 -5.88
CA ILE A 130 -3.50 -3.04 -5.40
C ILE A 130 -4.43 -3.43 -4.27
N ARG A 131 -5.09 -4.60 -4.34
CA ARG A 131 -5.97 -5.08 -3.27
C ARG A 131 -5.20 -5.38 -1.98
N ASP A 132 -4.02 -5.98 -2.11
CA ASP A 132 -3.13 -6.29 -0.98
C ASP A 132 -2.62 -4.99 -0.31
N LEU A 133 -2.22 -4.00 -1.11
CA LEU A 133 -1.81 -2.67 -0.64
C LEU A 133 -2.95 -1.87 -0.01
N ALA A 134 -4.16 -1.99 -0.55
CA ALA A 134 -5.32 -1.27 -0.01
C ALA A 134 -5.85 -1.92 1.29
N GLY A 135 -5.31 -3.07 1.70
CA GLY A 135 -5.78 -3.84 2.84
C GLY A 135 -7.18 -4.42 2.65
N TRP A 136 -7.64 -4.57 1.40
CA TRP A 136 -8.94 -5.16 1.10
C TRP A 136 -8.84 -6.67 1.25
N GLY A 137 -9.02 -7.13 2.49
CA GLY A 137 -9.29 -8.53 2.77
C GLY A 137 -10.36 -9.04 1.81
N LEU A 138 -10.06 -10.16 1.16
CA LEU A 138 -10.93 -11.05 0.38
C LEU A 138 -12.44 -10.78 0.57
N SER A 139 -12.96 -9.76 -0.10
CA SER A 139 -14.38 -9.42 -0.06
C SER A 139 -15.01 -9.85 -1.38
N VAL A 140 -15.58 -11.06 -1.32
CA VAL A 140 -16.70 -11.56 -2.16
C VAL A 140 -16.43 -11.81 -3.65
N TRP A 141 -15.54 -11.10 -4.33
CA TRP A 141 -15.37 -11.26 -5.80
C TRP A 141 -14.46 -12.42 -6.23
N ASN A 142 -13.42 -12.75 -5.44
CA ASN A 142 -12.50 -13.84 -5.79
C ASN A 142 -13.07 -15.26 -5.58
N LEU A 143 -14.15 -15.42 -4.81
CA LEU A 143 -14.87 -16.70 -4.75
C LEU A 143 -15.51 -17.04 -6.10
N ARG A 144 -15.91 -16.05 -6.89
CA ARG A 144 -16.49 -16.26 -8.22
C ARG A 144 -15.45 -16.72 -9.24
N LEU A 145 -14.22 -16.19 -9.15
CA LEU A 145 -13.08 -16.63 -9.97
C LEU A 145 -12.58 -18.03 -9.58
N LEU A 146 -12.51 -18.33 -8.28
CA LEU A 146 -12.24 -19.69 -7.80
C LEU A 146 -13.33 -20.69 -8.21
N MET A 147 -14.61 -20.28 -8.20
CA MET A 147 -15.71 -21.10 -8.70
C MET A 147 -15.66 -21.29 -10.22
N LEU A 148 -15.31 -20.27 -11.01
CA LEU A 148 -15.16 -20.36 -12.47
C LEU A 148 -13.94 -21.20 -12.89
N ALA A 149 -12.83 -21.09 -12.16
CA ALA A 149 -11.65 -21.93 -12.34
C ALA A 149 -11.94 -23.38 -11.97
N TRP A 150 -12.73 -23.61 -10.91
CA TRP A 150 -13.23 -24.95 -10.56
C TRP A 150 -14.17 -25.49 -11.63
N GLN A 151 -15.09 -24.66 -12.16
CA GLN A 151 -16.06 -25.02 -13.20
C GLN A 151 -15.40 -25.44 -14.52
N LYS A 152 -14.27 -24.81 -14.90
CA LYS A 152 -13.47 -25.24 -16.07
C LYS A 152 -12.64 -26.51 -15.84
N SER A 153 -12.31 -26.82 -14.59
CA SER A 153 -11.54 -28.02 -14.23
C SER A 153 -12.38 -29.26 -13.94
N SER A 154 -13.72 -29.15 -13.96
CA SER A 154 -14.64 -30.17 -13.45
C SER A 154 -15.77 -30.55 -14.42
N GLU A 155 -15.50 -30.69 -15.71
CA GLU A 155 -16.43 -31.39 -16.62
C GLU A 155 -16.65 -32.87 -16.24
N THR A 156 -15.82 -33.44 -15.36
CA THR A 156 -15.94 -34.83 -14.90
C THR A 156 -16.59 -35.00 -13.52
N LEU A 157 -16.81 -33.92 -12.75
CA LEU A 157 -17.34 -33.99 -11.36
C LEU A 157 -18.76 -33.44 -11.19
N ALA A 158 -19.32 -32.82 -12.24
CA ALA A 158 -20.61 -32.11 -12.21
C ALA A 158 -21.87 -32.99 -12.07
N GLN A 159 -21.75 -34.31 -11.91
CA GLN A 159 -22.90 -35.23 -11.84
C GLN A 159 -23.03 -35.97 -10.50
N THR A 160 -22.38 -35.50 -9.43
CA THR A 160 -22.54 -36.14 -8.12
C THR A 160 -23.51 -35.34 -7.21
N PRO A 161 -24.48 -35.99 -6.55
CA PRO A 161 -25.44 -35.35 -5.61
C PRO A 161 -24.81 -34.58 -4.44
N LYS A 162 -23.49 -34.70 -4.27
CA LYS A 162 -22.69 -34.04 -3.24
C LYS A 162 -22.36 -32.59 -3.63
N ALA A 163 -22.24 -32.29 -4.92
CA ALA A 163 -21.94 -30.94 -5.43
C ALA A 163 -23.17 -30.01 -5.33
N GLU A 164 -24.38 -30.50 -5.64
CA GLU A 164 -25.63 -29.73 -5.48
C GLU A 164 -25.88 -29.33 -4.02
N ARG A 165 -25.66 -30.24 -3.06
CA ARG A 165 -25.80 -29.93 -1.62
C ARG A 165 -24.80 -28.87 -1.14
N MET A 166 -23.60 -28.79 -1.73
CA MET A 166 -22.61 -27.77 -1.39
C MET A 166 -23.01 -26.40 -1.95
N PHE A 167 -23.69 -26.37 -3.10
CA PHE A 167 -24.20 -25.13 -3.70
C PHE A 167 -25.36 -24.55 -2.88
N ASP A 168 -26.30 -25.39 -2.45
CA ASP A 168 -27.43 -24.98 -1.58
C ASP A 168 -27.01 -24.53 -0.18
N GLN A 169 -25.91 -25.07 0.36
CA GLN A 169 -25.35 -24.63 1.64
C GLN A 169 -24.60 -23.30 1.54
N ALA A 170 -23.99 -23.01 0.39
CA ALA A 170 -23.30 -21.74 0.14
C ALA A 170 -24.29 -20.58 -0.09
N SER A 171 -25.41 -20.83 -0.78
CA SER A 171 -26.47 -19.83 -1.00
C SER A 171 -27.32 -19.53 0.24
N SER A 172 -27.33 -20.42 1.24
CA SER A 172 -28.04 -20.27 2.51
C SER A 172 -27.19 -19.71 3.67
N GLY A 173 -25.91 -19.39 3.44
CA GLY A 173 -25.06 -18.71 4.44
C GLY A 173 -24.54 -19.59 5.58
N GLN A 174 -24.62 -20.93 5.47
CA GLN A 174 -24.11 -21.86 6.49
C GLN A 174 -22.65 -22.28 6.23
N PHE A 175 -21.70 -21.34 6.23
CA PHE A 175 -20.27 -21.66 6.03
C PHE A 175 -19.54 -22.20 7.27
N HIS A 176 -20.11 -22.08 8.48
CA HIS A 176 -19.42 -22.41 9.73
C HIS A 176 -19.16 -23.90 10.00
N ARG A 177 -19.62 -24.83 9.13
CA ARG A 177 -19.49 -26.28 9.34
C ARG A 177 -18.76 -27.03 8.22
N CYS A 178 -17.99 -26.35 7.37
CA CYS A 178 -17.20 -27.05 6.36
C CYS A 178 -15.95 -27.68 7.00
N SER A 179 -16.06 -28.94 7.45
CA SER A 179 -14.98 -29.76 8.00
C SER A 179 -13.93 -30.23 6.96
N LEU A 180 -14.00 -29.72 5.73
CA LEU A 180 -13.17 -30.15 4.60
C LEU A 180 -11.95 -29.24 4.35
N LEU A 181 -11.84 -28.09 5.02
CA LEU A 181 -10.61 -27.30 4.99
C LEU A 181 -9.56 -27.98 5.86
N LYS A 182 -8.52 -28.54 5.22
CA LYS A 182 -7.37 -29.11 5.93
C LYS A 182 -6.83 -28.06 6.91
N PRO A 183 -6.43 -28.44 8.15
CA PRO A 183 -6.00 -27.50 9.19
C PRO A 183 -4.96 -26.46 8.74
N GLY A 184 -4.06 -26.84 7.82
CA GLY A 184 -3.06 -25.92 7.26
C GLY A 184 -3.62 -24.76 6.45
N TYR A 185 -4.80 -24.89 5.82
CA TYR A 185 -5.41 -23.81 5.04
C TYR A 185 -6.06 -22.75 5.93
N LYS A 186 -6.56 -23.15 7.11
CA LYS A 186 -7.15 -22.24 8.09
C LYS A 186 -6.08 -21.36 8.74
N ALA A 187 -4.94 -21.94 9.11
CA ALA A 187 -3.78 -21.20 9.60
C ALA A 187 -3.21 -20.24 8.54
N HIS A 188 -3.21 -20.65 7.27
CA HIS A 188 -2.74 -19.80 6.17
C HIS A 188 -3.65 -18.59 5.96
N LEU A 189 -4.97 -18.75 6.07
CA LEU A 189 -5.92 -17.63 5.98
C LEU A 189 -5.89 -16.72 7.21
N GLU A 190 -5.69 -17.27 8.43
CA GLU A 190 -5.54 -16.49 9.66
C GLU A 190 -4.28 -15.60 9.65
N GLN A 191 -3.20 -16.04 9.00
CA GLN A 191 -1.98 -15.22 8.80
C GLN A 191 -2.21 -13.99 7.90
N TYR A 192 -3.11 -14.07 6.92
CA TYR A 192 -3.42 -12.95 6.00
C TYR A 192 -4.35 -11.89 6.61
N VAL A 193 -5.09 -12.22 7.67
CA VAL A 193 -6.05 -11.29 8.31
C VAL A 193 -5.37 -10.35 9.31
N HIS A 194 -4.20 -10.73 9.86
CA HIS A 194 -3.52 -10.00 10.94
C HIS A 194 -2.48 -8.94 10.49
N GLY A 195 -2.48 -8.52 9.23
CA GLY A 195 -1.46 -7.62 8.68
C GLY A 195 -1.95 -6.63 7.63
N GLN A 196 -3.18 -6.12 7.75
CA GLN A 196 -3.72 -5.14 6.79
C GLN A 196 -2.91 -3.84 6.83
N VAL A 197 -2.05 -3.63 5.85
CA VAL A 197 -1.42 -2.32 5.61
C VAL A 197 -2.27 -1.59 4.59
N LYS A 198 -2.67 -0.35 4.89
CA LYS A 198 -3.50 0.49 4.03
C LYS A 198 -2.62 1.51 3.31
N ILE A 199 -1.85 1.04 2.33
CA ILE A 199 -0.98 1.88 1.51
C ILE A 199 -1.82 2.41 0.33
N PRO A 200 -2.04 3.72 0.22
CA PRO A 200 -2.80 4.28 -0.89
C PRO A 200 -1.99 4.15 -2.19
N THR A 201 -2.61 3.62 -3.23
CA THR A 201 -2.02 3.65 -4.58
C THR A 201 -2.30 5.00 -5.22
N VAL A 202 -1.24 5.76 -5.53
CA VAL A 202 -1.34 7.14 -6.02
C VAL A 202 -1.22 7.28 -7.53
N ALA A 203 -0.60 6.30 -8.18
CA ALA A 203 -0.39 6.31 -9.62
C ALA A 203 -0.24 4.88 -10.18
N ILE A 204 -0.65 4.72 -11.43
CA ILE A 204 -0.37 3.55 -12.27
C ILE A 204 0.59 3.96 -13.38
N VAL A 205 1.60 3.14 -13.62
CA VAL A 205 2.58 3.25 -14.70
C VAL A 205 2.40 2.07 -15.64
N GLU A 206 1.94 2.30 -16.86
CA GLU A 206 1.96 1.32 -17.94
C GLU A 206 3.30 1.38 -18.68
N ASN A 207 4.21 0.47 -18.35
CA ASN A 207 5.46 0.29 -19.05
C ASN A 207 5.26 -0.44 -20.39
N MET A 208 6.14 -0.18 -21.36
CA MET A 208 6.14 -0.84 -22.70
C MET A 208 4.78 -0.73 -23.42
N SER A 209 4.13 0.43 -23.32
CA SER A 209 2.75 0.62 -23.75
C SER A 209 2.57 0.82 -25.26
N PHE A 210 3.44 1.63 -25.83
CA PHE A 210 3.51 1.93 -27.26
C PHE A 210 4.97 2.02 -27.69
N PHE A 211 5.25 2.08 -28.99
CA PHE A 211 6.57 2.46 -29.49
C PHE A 211 6.42 3.57 -30.53
N VAL A 212 7.44 4.41 -30.67
CA VAL A 212 7.52 5.42 -31.71
C VAL A 212 8.43 4.88 -32.80
N CYS A 213 7.92 4.79 -34.03
CA CYS A 213 8.71 4.28 -35.15
C CYS A 213 9.80 5.29 -35.51
N ASN A 214 11.08 4.88 -35.44
CA ASN A 214 12.22 5.74 -35.79
C ASN A 214 12.23 6.19 -37.25
N SER A 215 11.56 5.45 -38.16
CA SER A 215 11.54 5.76 -39.59
C SER A 215 10.45 6.75 -39.99
N CYS A 216 9.31 6.77 -39.31
CA CYS A 216 8.15 7.60 -39.69
C CYS A 216 7.60 8.48 -38.56
N GLY A 217 8.11 8.35 -37.33
CA GLY A 217 7.64 9.11 -36.16
C GLY A 217 6.24 8.72 -35.66
N ALA A 218 5.58 7.75 -36.32
CA ALA A 218 4.25 7.32 -35.90
C ALA A 218 4.31 6.52 -34.59
N GLN A 219 3.34 6.77 -33.72
CA GLN A 219 3.12 5.98 -32.51
C GLN A 219 2.31 4.72 -32.84
N HIS A 220 2.81 3.58 -32.39
CA HIS A 220 2.18 2.28 -32.56
C HIS A 220 1.95 1.63 -31.20
N GLU A 221 0.74 1.17 -30.94
CA GLU A 221 0.42 0.45 -29.71
C GLU A 221 0.96 -0.98 -29.79
N VAL A 222 1.65 -1.45 -28.75
CA VAL A 222 2.18 -2.83 -28.70
C VAL A 222 1.04 -3.83 -28.46
N PHE A 223 0.06 -3.42 -27.66
CA PHE A 223 -1.13 -4.18 -27.30
C PHE A 223 -2.40 -3.32 -27.43
N GLN A 224 -3.55 -3.82 -26.98
CA GLN A 224 -4.78 -3.02 -26.94
C GLN A 224 -4.68 -1.93 -25.86
N ARG A 225 -5.17 -0.72 -26.17
CA ARG A 225 -5.28 0.39 -25.22
C ARG A 225 -6.33 0.10 -24.14
N GLY A 226 -6.18 0.71 -22.97
CA GLY A 226 -7.23 0.79 -21.96
C GLY A 226 -7.04 -0.12 -20.75
N ALA A 227 -5.98 -0.92 -20.69
CA ALA A 227 -5.73 -1.86 -19.60
C ALA A 227 -5.51 -1.14 -18.25
N GLY A 228 -4.59 -0.18 -18.22
CA GLY A 228 -4.27 0.67 -17.08
C GLY A 228 -5.34 1.71 -16.81
N GLU A 229 -6.01 2.25 -17.83
CA GLU A 229 -7.14 3.16 -17.63
C GLU A 229 -8.34 2.46 -16.98
N LYS A 230 -8.62 1.21 -17.37
CA LYS A 230 -9.66 0.41 -16.73
C LYS A 230 -9.32 0.15 -15.26
N LEU A 231 -8.09 -0.25 -14.98
CA LEU A 231 -7.61 -0.44 -13.62
C LEU A 231 -7.71 0.85 -12.79
N ALA A 232 -7.35 1.98 -13.39
CA ALA A 232 -7.48 3.28 -12.74
C ALA A 232 -8.94 3.62 -12.39
N GLN A 233 -9.88 3.33 -13.30
CA GLN A 233 -11.32 3.49 -13.05
C GLN A 233 -11.83 2.55 -11.95
N ASP A 234 -11.48 1.26 -12.03
CA ASP A 234 -11.95 0.23 -11.09
C ASP A 234 -11.51 0.49 -9.65
N PHE A 235 -10.34 1.13 -9.46
CA PHE A 235 -9.75 1.42 -8.15
C PHE A 235 -9.76 2.91 -7.77
N GLY A 236 -10.37 3.78 -8.59
CA GLY A 236 -10.45 5.22 -8.33
C GLY A 236 -9.10 5.94 -8.32
N ILE A 237 -8.10 5.41 -9.03
CA ILE A 237 -6.76 6.00 -9.14
C ILE A 237 -6.78 7.08 -10.22
N GLN A 238 -6.41 8.30 -9.87
CA GLN A 238 -6.57 9.45 -10.77
C GLN A 238 -5.44 9.60 -11.80
N ARG A 239 -4.28 8.98 -11.55
CA ARG A 239 -3.05 9.22 -12.31
C ARG A 239 -2.58 7.96 -13.01
N VAL A 240 -2.56 8.01 -14.34
CA VAL A 240 -2.02 6.95 -15.20
C VAL A 240 -0.94 7.54 -16.10
N PHE A 241 0.24 6.92 -16.10
CA PHE A 241 1.37 7.30 -16.93
C PHE A 241 1.72 6.15 -17.87
N ARG A 242 1.93 6.45 -19.15
CA ARG A 242 2.20 5.43 -20.17
C ARG A 242 3.60 5.66 -20.71
N PHE A 243 4.47 4.67 -20.58
CA PHE A 243 5.86 4.72 -21.03
C PHE A 243 6.01 3.97 -22.35
N PRO A 244 6.77 4.50 -23.31
CA PRO A 244 7.05 3.79 -24.55
C PRO A 244 8.04 2.65 -24.35
N LEU A 245 8.09 1.74 -25.31
CA LEU A 245 9.18 0.81 -25.51
C LEU A 245 10.36 1.58 -26.11
N ASP A 246 11.33 1.94 -25.27
CA ASP A 246 12.51 2.71 -25.64
C ASP A 246 13.77 1.88 -25.43
N SER A 247 14.49 1.57 -26.52
CA SER A 247 15.75 0.82 -26.47
C SER A 247 16.85 1.51 -25.68
N ALA A 248 16.80 2.83 -25.50
CA ALA A 248 17.77 3.53 -24.68
C ALA A 248 17.61 3.22 -23.18
N LEU A 249 16.43 2.73 -22.74
CA LEU A 249 16.20 2.29 -21.35
C LEU A 249 16.92 0.97 -21.01
N SER A 250 17.34 0.18 -22.01
CA SER A 250 17.97 -1.13 -21.77
C SER A 250 19.50 -1.07 -21.65
N ARG A 251 20.09 0.12 -21.55
CA ARG A 251 21.55 0.26 -21.41
C ARG A 251 21.97 -0.04 -19.96
N PRO A 252 22.77 -1.09 -19.72
CA PRO A 252 23.27 -1.39 -18.39
C PRO A 252 24.32 -0.36 -17.95
N GLY A 253 24.46 -0.17 -16.64
CA GLY A 253 25.51 0.63 -16.02
C GLY A 253 25.38 2.14 -16.16
N LEU A 254 24.32 2.66 -16.78
CA LEU A 254 24.03 4.09 -16.77
C LEU A 254 22.51 4.31 -16.73
N PRO A 255 21.96 4.88 -15.63
CA PRO A 255 20.53 5.16 -15.55
C PRO A 255 20.08 6.08 -16.69
N TYR A 256 18.94 5.76 -17.29
CA TYR A 256 18.42 6.48 -18.46
C TYR A 256 18.36 7.99 -18.29
N VAL A 257 17.88 8.45 -17.13
CA VAL A 257 17.72 9.87 -16.80
C VAL A 257 19.04 10.63 -16.68
N LEU A 258 20.17 9.91 -16.58
CA LEU A 258 21.53 10.47 -16.61
C LEU A 258 22.15 10.38 -18.00
N ALA A 259 21.72 9.40 -18.81
CA ALA A 259 22.20 9.21 -20.18
C ALA A 259 21.60 10.23 -21.18
N THR A 260 20.41 10.77 -20.89
CA THR A 260 19.74 11.76 -21.75
C THR A 260 19.01 12.82 -20.94
N SER A 261 19.13 14.09 -21.36
CA SER A 261 18.44 15.23 -20.74
C SER A 261 17.18 15.67 -21.48
N GLU A 262 17.02 15.28 -22.75
CA GLU A 262 15.93 15.69 -23.63
C GLU A 262 15.49 14.56 -24.58
N GLY A 263 14.19 14.50 -24.87
CA GLY A 263 13.59 13.50 -25.75
C GLY A 263 13.34 12.13 -25.09
N GLY A 264 12.73 11.22 -25.85
CA GLY A 264 12.39 9.86 -25.40
C GLY A 264 11.40 9.86 -24.24
N SER A 265 11.65 9.02 -23.24
CA SER A 265 10.80 8.81 -22.05
C SER A 265 11.05 9.84 -20.92
N MET A 266 11.91 10.84 -21.13
CA MET A 266 12.31 11.77 -20.07
C MET A 266 11.16 12.65 -19.59
N ASP A 267 10.27 13.04 -20.50
CA ASP A 267 9.10 13.85 -20.14
C ASP A 267 8.09 13.03 -19.34
N GLU A 268 7.92 11.74 -19.65
CA GLU A 268 7.13 10.81 -18.86
C GLU A 268 7.70 10.63 -17.45
N PHE A 269 9.02 10.52 -17.28
CA PHE A 269 9.65 10.49 -15.95
C PHE A 269 9.41 11.78 -15.15
N ARG A 270 9.51 12.95 -15.79
CA ARG A 270 9.22 14.25 -15.15
C ARG A 270 7.76 14.34 -14.72
N ARG A 271 6.83 13.94 -15.61
CA ARG A 271 5.39 13.91 -15.34
C ARG A 271 5.05 12.94 -14.20
N LEU A 272 5.65 11.75 -14.20
CA LEU A 272 5.47 10.76 -13.13
C LEU A 272 5.97 11.32 -11.80
N ALA A 273 7.17 11.89 -11.76
CA ALA A 273 7.74 12.46 -10.54
C ALA A 273 6.87 13.60 -9.98
N ALA A 274 6.47 14.56 -10.82
CA ALA A 274 5.61 15.67 -10.40
C ALA A 274 4.22 15.18 -9.96
N GLY A 275 3.63 14.24 -10.69
CA GLY A 275 2.32 13.67 -10.37
C GLY A 275 2.32 12.87 -9.07
N ALA A 276 3.36 12.07 -8.82
CA ALA A 276 3.51 11.32 -7.57
C ALA A 276 3.67 12.26 -6.37
N MET A 277 4.48 13.32 -6.49
CA MET A 277 4.64 14.30 -5.41
C MET A 277 3.35 15.08 -5.14
N ALA A 278 2.62 15.50 -6.19
CA ALA A 278 1.32 16.13 -6.03
C ALA A 278 0.31 15.21 -5.32
N ALA A 279 0.31 13.91 -5.66
CA ALA A 279 -0.55 12.94 -5.01
C ALA A 279 -0.21 12.72 -3.53
N LEU A 280 1.08 12.67 -3.20
CA LEU A 280 1.55 12.59 -1.82
C LEU A 280 1.12 13.83 -1.02
N GLU A 281 1.23 15.02 -1.60
CA GLU A 281 0.78 16.24 -0.97
C GLU A 281 -0.74 16.29 -0.81
N GLU A 282 -1.51 15.84 -1.80
CA GLU A 282 -2.97 15.65 -1.66
C GLU A 282 -3.33 14.67 -0.54
N LEU A 283 -2.58 13.57 -0.39
CA LEU A 283 -2.79 12.65 0.73
C LEU A 283 -2.44 13.30 2.07
N ARG A 284 -1.33 14.04 2.15
CA ARG A 284 -0.91 14.76 3.37
C ARG A 284 -1.87 15.89 3.75
N THR A 285 -2.44 16.59 2.77
CA THR A 285 -3.42 17.65 3.00
C THR A 285 -4.81 17.10 3.36
N ARG A 286 -5.21 15.96 2.76
CA ARG A 286 -6.39 15.20 3.21
C ARG A 286 -6.21 14.67 4.63
N PHE A 287 -4.97 14.39 5.05
CA PHE A 287 -4.61 13.87 6.38
C PHE A 287 -3.75 14.86 7.16
N GLN A 288 -4.37 15.93 7.69
CA GLN A 288 -3.65 17.00 8.39
C GLN A 288 -2.83 16.49 9.61
N PRO A 289 -1.49 16.60 9.59
CA PRO A 289 -0.66 16.41 10.77
C PRO A 289 -0.92 17.57 11.72
N GLY A 290 -1.57 17.30 12.85
CA GLY A 290 -1.94 18.34 13.82
C GLY A 290 -3.29 18.13 14.48
N LEU A 291 -4.06 17.13 14.04
CA LEU A 291 -5.33 16.78 14.66
C LEU A 291 -5.10 16.36 16.13
N ARG A 292 -5.70 17.12 17.05
CA ARG A 292 -5.76 16.78 18.48
C ARG A 292 -7.20 16.45 18.81
N LEU A 293 -7.38 15.34 19.52
CA LEU A 293 -8.70 14.93 20.00
C LEU A 293 -8.78 15.26 21.49
N GLU A 294 -9.69 16.16 21.84
CA GLU A 294 -10.03 16.51 23.22
C GLU A 294 -11.38 15.89 23.59
N VAL A 295 -11.54 15.57 24.87
CA VAL A 295 -12.79 15.02 25.40
C VAL A 295 -13.56 16.13 26.10
N ASN A 296 -14.81 16.35 25.71
CA ASN A 296 -15.74 17.26 26.39
C ASN A 296 -17.05 16.54 26.71
N GLY A 297 -17.07 15.81 27.81
CA GLY A 297 -18.23 15.03 28.23
C GLY A 297 -18.62 13.97 27.19
N ALA A 298 -19.79 14.14 26.57
CA ALA A 298 -20.29 13.24 25.52
C ALA A 298 -19.80 13.60 24.11
N LEU A 299 -18.96 14.63 23.96
CA LEU A 299 -18.40 15.08 22.70
C LEU A 299 -16.89 14.81 22.63
N LEU A 300 -16.45 14.46 21.44
CA LEU A 300 -15.05 14.39 21.03
C LEU A 300 -14.77 15.60 20.16
N ILE A 301 -13.89 16.49 20.61
CA ILE A 301 -13.53 17.71 19.88
C ILE A 301 -12.27 17.43 19.09
N LEU A 302 -12.39 17.37 17.76
CA LEU A 302 -11.26 17.20 16.86
C LEU A 302 -10.78 18.59 16.44
N LYS A 303 -9.54 18.95 16.78
CA LYS A 303 -8.93 20.25 16.53
C LYS A 303 -7.78 20.17 15.54
N THR A 304 -7.73 21.03 14.53
CA THR A 304 -6.62 21.13 13.58
C THR A 304 -5.46 21.97 14.12
N SER A 305 -4.31 21.92 13.45
CA SER A 305 -3.17 22.81 13.68
C SER A 305 -3.48 24.29 13.36
N GLU A 306 -4.49 24.54 12.54
CA GLU A 306 -4.96 25.87 12.14
C GLU A 306 -6.07 26.41 13.09
N ASN A 307 -6.23 25.80 14.26
CA ASN A 307 -7.20 26.19 15.28
C ASN A 307 -8.66 26.12 14.78
N GLN A 308 -8.96 25.18 13.90
CA GLN A 308 -10.33 24.81 13.55
C GLN A 308 -10.76 23.62 14.42
N GLU A 309 -12.04 23.54 14.76
CA GLU A 309 -12.59 22.45 15.55
C GLU A 309 -13.90 21.90 14.99
N MET A 310 -14.14 20.62 15.26
CA MET A 310 -15.42 19.95 15.03
C MET A 310 -15.77 19.13 16.26
N ALA A 311 -17.06 19.06 16.60
CA ALA A 311 -17.54 18.30 17.74
C ALA A 311 -18.28 17.05 17.27
N ILE A 312 -17.81 15.88 17.69
CA ILE A 312 -18.37 14.59 17.28
C ILE A 312 -18.99 13.90 18.49
N PRO A 313 -20.27 13.49 18.44
CA PRO A 313 -20.85 12.67 19.49
C PRO A 313 -20.06 11.39 19.73
N ALA A 314 -19.66 11.15 20.98
CA ALA A 314 -18.87 9.99 21.39
C ALA A 314 -19.52 8.67 20.98
N ARG A 315 -20.86 8.59 21.04
CA ARG A 315 -21.63 7.43 20.61
C ARG A 315 -21.47 7.14 19.12
N GLU A 316 -21.50 8.15 18.26
CA GLU A 316 -21.39 7.98 16.81
C GLU A 316 -20.03 7.45 16.41
N VAL A 317 -18.97 7.94 17.07
CA VAL A 317 -17.62 7.40 16.91
C VAL A 317 -17.56 5.93 17.32
N LEU A 318 -18.15 5.56 18.46
CA LEU A 318 -18.13 4.17 18.93
C LEU A 318 -18.96 3.22 18.04
N LEU A 319 -20.06 3.70 17.44
CA LEU A 319 -20.85 2.93 16.47
C LEU A 319 -20.04 2.58 15.20
N GLU A 320 -19.06 3.41 14.84
CA GLU A 320 -18.15 3.16 13.73
C GLU A 320 -16.88 2.40 14.11
N CYS A 321 -16.79 1.91 15.35
CA CYS A 321 -15.65 1.13 15.81
C CYS A 321 -15.42 -0.10 14.91
N ARG A 322 -14.15 -0.31 14.53
CA ARG A 322 -13.69 -1.42 13.69
C ARG A 322 -12.84 -2.44 14.45
N SER A 323 -12.93 -2.46 15.79
CA SER A 323 -12.22 -3.45 16.60
C SER A 323 -12.79 -4.85 16.41
N ALA A 324 -11.97 -5.88 16.63
CA ALA A 324 -12.37 -7.29 16.56
C ALA A 324 -13.53 -7.66 17.51
N LYS A 325 -13.79 -6.85 18.54
CA LYS A 325 -14.94 -7.01 19.45
C LYS A 325 -16.25 -6.50 18.87
N MET A 326 -16.19 -5.59 17.90
CA MET A 326 -17.33 -4.85 17.36
C MET A 326 -17.66 -5.26 15.93
N ARG A 327 -16.69 -5.79 15.19
CA ARG A 327 -16.87 -6.28 13.82
C ARG A 327 -16.25 -7.64 13.66
N ASP A 328 -16.95 -8.49 12.92
CA ASP A 328 -16.45 -9.77 12.49
C ASP A 328 -15.34 -9.54 11.45
N GLU A 329 -14.14 -10.05 11.72
CA GLU A 329 -12.95 -9.79 10.91
C GLU A 329 -13.07 -10.29 9.46
N PHE A 330 -13.93 -11.29 9.20
CA PHE A 330 -14.06 -11.94 7.90
C PHE A 330 -15.22 -11.41 7.07
N THR A 331 -16.28 -10.95 7.72
CA THR A 331 -17.51 -10.47 7.04
C THR A 331 -17.68 -8.96 7.13
N GLY A 332 -16.93 -8.27 8.00
CA GLY A 332 -17.06 -6.84 8.26
C GLY A 332 -18.39 -6.44 8.92
N LYS A 333 -19.27 -7.43 9.19
CA LYS A 333 -20.58 -7.21 9.81
C LYS A 333 -20.40 -6.77 11.26
N ARG A 334 -21.23 -5.83 11.68
CA ARG A 334 -21.32 -5.40 13.08
C ARG A 334 -21.74 -6.61 13.92
N LEU A 335 -20.98 -6.91 14.97
CA LEU A 335 -21.24 -7.98 15.94
C LEU A 335 -22.17 -7.52 17.08
N PHE A 336 -22.55 -6.26 17.07
CA PHE A 336 -23.42 -5.62 18.04
C PHE A 336 -24.62 -4.98 17.33
N ARG A 337 -25.72 -4.83 18.06
CA ARG A 337 -26.87 -4.01 17.68
C ARG A 337 -26.64 -2.59 18.17
N GLU A 338 -27.18 -1.60 17.48
CA GLU A 338 -27.00 -0.19 17.89
C GLU A 338 -27.51 0.11 19.30
N GLU A 339 -28.48 -0.67 19.77
CA GLU A 339 -29.05 -0.64 21.13
C GLU A 339 -28.04 -1.10 22.20
N ASP A 340 -27.06 -1.93 21.83
CA ASP A 340 -26.04 -2.45 22.75
C ASP A 340 -25.02 -1.36 23.14
N ILE A 341 -25.00 -0.24 22.42
CA ILE A 341 -24.13 0.91 22.70
C ILE A 341 -24.89 1.97 23.49
N PRO A 342 -24.55 2.19 24.78
CA PRO A 342 -25.27 3.10 25.65
C PRO A 342 -25.35 4.52 25.07
N GLN A 343 -26.51 5.16 25.23
CA GLN A 343 -26.71 6.55 24.77
C GLN A 343 -25.79 7.55 25.48
N ASN A 344 -25.40 7.25 26.72
CA ASN A 344 -24.55 8.07 27.57
C ASN A 344 -23.07 7.63 27.55
N VAL A 345 -22.64 6.90 26.51
CA VAL A 345 -21.23 6.50 26.39
C VAL A 345 -20.34 7.73 26.20
N VAL A 346 -19.25 7.78 26.96
CA VAL A 346 -18.26 8.87 26.91
C VAL A 346 -16.86 8.30 26.76
N ALA A 347 -15.97 9.06 26.12
CA ALA A 347 -14.55 8.78 26.18
C ALA A 347 -14.01 9.18 27.56
N THR A 348 -13.31 8.28 28.23
CA THR A 348 -12.72 8.55 29.55
C THR A 348 -11.26 8.94 29.46
N LYS A 349 -10.56 8.43 28.44
CA LYS A 349 -9.16 8.76 28.17
C LYS A 349 -8.88 8.67 26.67
N VAL A 350 -8.13 9.64 26.18
CA VAL A 350 -7.60 9.64 24.82
C VAL A 350 -6.08 9.72 24.88
N SER A 351 -5.40 8.86 24.13
CA SER A 351 -3.94 8.93 23.97
C SER A 351 -3.55 8.78 22.51
N THR A 352 -2.56 9.57 22.09
CA THR A 352 -2.06 9.51 20.71
C THR A 352 -1.40 8.17 20.42
N ALA A 353 -1.77 7.54 19.31
CA ALA A 353 -1.19 6.32 18.79
C ALA A 353 -0.39 6.65 17.52
N GLY A 354 0.71 7.37 17.68
CA GLY A 354 1.47 7.94 16.57
C GLY A 354 0.81 9.20 15.98
N ARG A 355 1.10 9.49 14.70
CA ARG A 355 0.62 10.71 14.00
C ARG A 355 -0.73 10.55 13.29
N TYR A 356 -1.25 9.33 13.19
CA TYR A 356 -2.39 9.00 12.31
C TYR A 356 -3.62 8.48 13.07
N ALA A 357 -3.50 8.19 14.37
CA ALA A 357 -4.55 7.58 15.15
C ALA A 357 -4.49 7.94 16.64
N VAL A 358 -5.60 7.66 17.34
CA VAL A 358 -5.76 7.82 18.78
C VAL A 358 -6.37 6.56 19.39
N ASN A 359 -5.87 6.19 20.57
CA ASN A 359 -6.53 5.22 21.44
C ASN A 359 -7.58 5.95 22.28
N ILE A 360 -8.78 5.39 22.34
CA ILE A 360 -9.88 5.88 23.17
C ILE A 360 -10.28 4.77 24.14
N ASP A 361 -10.21 5.07 25.43
CA ASP A 361 -10.83 4.28 26.48
C ASP A 361 -12.25 4.82 26.72
N TRP A 362 -13.23 3.92 26.76
CA TRP A 362 -14.65 4.26 26.84
C TRP A 362 -15.23 3.95 28.22
N SER A 363 -16.29 4.65 28.62
CA SER A 363 -16.97 4.43 29.91
C SER A 363 -17.58 3.04 30.06
N ASN A 364 -17.88 2.35 28.96
CA ASN A 364 -18.36 0.96 28.96
C ASN A 364 -17.23 -0.08 29.03
N SER A 365 -16.02 0.31 29.48
CA SER A 365 -14.81 -0.53 29.53
C SER A 365 -14.32 -1.03 28.16
N HIS A 366 -14.88 -0.53 27.06
CA HIS A 366 -14.34 -0.77 25.72
C HIS A 366 -13.06 0.05 25.53
N LYS A 367 -12.15 -0.45 24.70
CA LYS A 367 -10.95 0.26 24.26
C LYS A 367 -10.81 0.08 22.78
N SER A 368 -10.58 1.18 22.05
CA SER A 368 -10.46 1.11 20.60
C SER A 368 -9.56 2.19 20.02
N LEU A 369 -8.94 1.82 18.91
CA LEU A 369 -8.06 2.67 18.12
C LEU A 369 -8.87 3.27 16.96
N PHE A 370 -8.80 4.58 16.78
CA PHE A 370 -9.43 5.30 15.68
C PHE A 370 -8.38 6.06 14.89
N SER A 371 -8.38 5.95 13.57
CA SER A 371 -7.60 6.87 12.73
C SER A 371 -8.26 8.24 12.71
N TYR A 372 -7.47 9.29 12.55
CA TYR A 372 -8.01 10.65 12.39
C TYR A 372 -8.96 10.75 11.19
N ASP A 373 -8.71 9.98 10.14
CA ASP A 373 -9.54 9.90 8.93
C ASP A 373 -10.94 9.38 9.23
N LEU A 374 -11.03 8.34 10.06
CA LEU A 374 -12.30 7.77 10.44
C LEU A 374 -13.08 8.76 11.31
N LEU A 375 -12.38 9.47 12.20
CA LEU A 375 -13.01 10.52 13.01
C LEU A 375 -13.56 11.65 12.14
N ALA A 376 -12.79 12.13 11.16
CA ALA A 376 -13.24 13.15 10.20
C ALA A 376 -14.45 12.66 9.38
N GLN A 377 -14.41 11.42 8.87
CA GLN A 377 -15.53 10.83 8.12
C GLN A 377 -16.80 10.71 8.96
N VAL A 378 -16.68 10.30 10.23
CA VAL A 378 -17.82 10.23 11.15
C VAL A 378 -18.39 11.63 11.38
N ALA A 379 -17.54 12.63 11.61
CA ALA A 379 -17.97 14.00 11.81
C ALA A 379 -18.76 14.56 10.62
N GLU A 380 -18.23 14.37 9.40
CA GLU A 380 -18.88 14.78 8.17
C GLU A 380 -20.21 14.05 7.94
N ALA A 381 -20.25 12.74 8.18
CA ALA A 381 -21.48 11.94 8.05
C ALA A 381 -22.57 12.35 9.06
N SER A 382 -22.16 12.87 10.22
CA SER A 382 -23.04 13.41 11.26
C SER A 382 -23.44 14.87 11.03
N GLY A 383 -23.09 15.44 9.87
CA GLY A 383 -23.45 16.81 9.48
C GLY A 383 -22.69 17.90 10.22
N GLN A 384 -21.56 17.57 10.85
CA GLN A 384 -20.71 18.54 11.53
C GLN A 384 -19.80 19.24 10.52
N VAL A 385 -19.55 20.54 10.73
CA VAL A 385 -18.70 21.36 9.88
C VAL A 385 -17.56 21.92 10.71
N TRP A 386 -16.40 22.13 10.09
CA TRP A 386 -15.29 22.83 10.73
C TRP A 386 -15.69 24.25 11.12
N HIS A 387 -15.46 24.60 12.38
CA HIS A 387 -15.60 25.96 12.89
C HIS A 387 -14.23 26.50 13.30
N ALA A 388 -14.01 27.81 13.17
CA ALA A 388 -12.86 28.42 13.82
C ALA A 388 -13.05 28.29 15.33
N ALA A 389 -12.06 27.73 16.05
CA ALA A 389 -12.15 27.59 17.49
C ALA A 389 -12.29 28.98 18.11
N THR A 390 -13.37 29.21 18.84
CA THR A 390 -13.55 30.45 19.59
C THR A 390 -12.43 30.55 20.61
N ALA A 391 -11.62 31.60 20.55
CA ALA A 391 -10.61 31.86 21.57
C ALA A 391 -11.32 31.92 22.93
N SER A 392 -11.11 30.91 23.78
CA SER A 392 -11.54 30.95 25.17
C SER A 392 -10.63 31.91 25.93
N GLU A 393 -11.21 32.99 26.44
CA GLU A 393 -10.61 33.88 27.44
C GLU A 393 -10.19 33.15 28.72
#